data_AF-I0GWI0-F1
#
_entry.id   AF-I0GWI0-F1
#
_cell.length_a   1.000
_cell.length_b   1.000
_cell.length_c   1.000
_cell.angle_alpha   90.00
_cell.angle_beta   90.00
_cell.angle_gamma   90.00
#
_symmetry.space_group_name_H-M   'P 1'
#
loop_
_entity.id
_entity.type
_entity.pdbx_description
1 polymer ?
#
loop_
_entity_poly.entity_id
_entity_poly.type
_entity_poly.pdbx_seq_one_letter_code
_entity_poly.pdbx_strand_id
1 'polypeptide(L)'
;MYVKMENGKKISVYNGKIWGANISQYAMEHKNLDYKSMIDAMTYNEFFDCGNVFNVVDDWECITGNDYDDETGEYYEIFCYYLVSARAVENLQKYTDEIVFYSEKLDLYVFGVTHWGTSWDYVLTGYEIVGE
;
A
#
# COMPACT_ATOMS: atom_id res chain seq x y z
N MET A 1 21.57 3.47 -4.89
CA MET A 1 20.22 4.02 -5.07
C MET A 1 19.37 3.77 -3.83
N TYR A 2 18.42 4.64 -3.52
CA TYR A 2 17.43 4.46 -2.45
C TYR A 2 16.08 5.06 -2.86
N VAL A 3 14.98 4.60 -2.26
CA VAL A 3 13.68 5.26 -2.34
C VAL A 3 13.52 6.18 -1.14
N LYS A 4 13.13 7.43 -1.37
CA LYS A 4 12.78 8.41 -0.34
C LYS A 4 11.26 8.43 -0.16
N MET A 5 10.80 8.02 1.00
CA MET A 5 9.38 8.01 1.36
C MET A 5 8.93 9.42 1.79
N GLU A 6 7.63 9.69 1.80
CA GLU A 6 7.06 10.99 2.19
C GLU A 6 7.42 11.40 3.63
N ASN A 7 7.43 10.43 4.55
CA ASN A 7 7.84 10.65 5.94
C ASN A 7 9.38 10.80 6.11
N GLY A 8 10.13 10.97 5.03
CA GLY A 8 11.57 11.21 5.01
C GLY A 8 12.43 9.96 5.22
N LYS A 9 11.83 8.80 5.48
CA LYS A 9 12.55 7.53 5.60
C LYS A 9 13.14 7.13 4.24
N LYS A 10 14.22 6.35 4.29
CA LYS A 10 14.93 5.86 3.12
C LYS A 10 14.94 4.34 3.10
N ILE A 11 14.64 3.77 1.95
CA ILE A 11 14.70 2.33 1.72
C ILE A 11 15.80 2.08 0.68
N SER A 12 16.83 1.34 1.07
CA SER A 12 17.94 1.01 0.17
C SER A 12 17.45 0.15 -1.00
N VAL A 13 17.89 0.51 -2.20
CA VAL A 13 17.64 -0.29 -3.40
C VAL A 13 18.88 -1.13 -3.72
N TYR A 14 18.69 -2.43 -3.90
CA TYR A 14 19.75 -3.37 -4.26
C TYR A 14 19.33 -4.16 -5.50
N ASN A 15 20.13 -4.08 -6.56
CA ASN A 15 19.88 -4.79 -7.82
C ASN A 15 18.46 -4.56 -8.38
N GLY A 16 18.01 -3.29 -8.39
CA GLY A 16 16.68 -2.91 -8.85
C GLY A 16 15.53 -3.35 -7.93
N LYS A 17 15.81 -3.74 -6.68
CA LYS A 17 14.81 -4.25 -5.73
C LYS A 17 14.78 -3.50 -4.42
N ILE A 18 13.59 -3.44 -3.83
CA ILE A 18 13.35 -3.06 -2.44
C ILE A 18 12.71 -4.25 -1.72
N TRP A 19 13.36 -4.73 -0.65
CA TRP A 19 12.92 -5.89 0.14
C TRP A 19 12.48 -7.14 -0.66
N GLY A 20 13.12 -7.36 -1.81
CA GLY A 20 12.85 -8.52 -2.69
C GLY A 20 11.88 -8.25 -3.83
N ALA A 21 11.08 -7.17 -3.76
CA ALA A 21 10.21 -6.73 -4.84
C ALA A 21 10.99 -5.96 -5.90
N ASN A 22 10.68 -6.19 -7.19
CA ASN A 22 11.27 -5.45 -8.30
C ASN A 22 10.67 -4.04 -8.35
N ILE A 23 11.51 -3.05 -8.67
CA ILE A 23 11.04 -1.75 -9.12
C ILE A 23 10.75 -1.86 -10.62
N SER A 24 9.57 -1.43 -11.06
CA SER A 24 9.21 -1.46 -12.48
C SER A 24 10.12 -0.57 -13.33
N GLN A 25 10.24 -0.89 -14.62
CA GLN A 25 10.95 -0.03 -15.56
C GLN A 25 10.30 1.37 -15.64
N TYR A 26 8.97 1.43 -15.60
CA TYR A 26 8.23 2.68 -15.64
C TYR A 26 8.60 3.60 -14.47
N ALA A 27 8.66 3.06 -13.24
CA ALA A 27 9.11 3.80 -12.07
C ALA A 27 10.55 4.31 -12.20
N MET A 28 11.46 3.46 -12.68
CA MET A 28 12.86 3.83 -12.89
C MET A 28 13.02 4.98 -13.90
N GLU A 29 12.26 4.95 -15.00
CA GLU A 29 12.27 5.99 -16.03
C GLU A 29 11.77 7.34 -15.50
N HIS A 30 10.76 7.32 -14.62
CA HIS A 30 10.13 8.52 -14.07
C HIS A 30 10.75 8.99 -12.75
N LYS A 31 11.67 8.20 -12.17
CA LYS A 31 12.33 8.45 -10.87
C LYS A 31 11.36 8.54 -9.69
N ASN A 32 10.20 7.93 -9.81
CA ASN A 32 9.19 7.80 -8.76
C ASN A 32 8.75 6.35 -8.67
N LEU A 33 8.64 5.81 -7.46
CA LEU A 33 8.18 4.44 -7.25
C LEU A 33 6.72 4.31 -7.72
N ASP A 34 6.40 3.28 -8.49
CA ASP A 34 5.02 2.99 -8.86
C ASP A 34 4.29 2.23 -7.72
N TYR A 35 2.96 2.33 -7.71
CA TYR A 35 2.10 1.76 -6.69
C TYR A 35 2.28 0.25 -6.56
N LYS A 36 2.45 -0.46 -7.69
CA LYS A 36 2.68 -1.92 -7.66
C LYS A 36 3.98 -2.27 -6.95
N SER A 37 5.09 -1.66 -7.35
CA SER A 37 6.41 -1.90 -6.76
C SER A 37 6.42 -1.56 -5.27
N MET A 38 5.69 -0.52 -4.86
CA MET A 38 5.47 -0.16 -3.47
C MET A 38 4.71 -1.26 -2.71
N ILE A 39 3.52 -1.64 -3.16
CA ILE A 39 2.69 -2.64 -2.46
C ILE A 39 3.36 -4.00 -2.42
N ASP A 40 3.98 -4.45 -3.51
CA ASP A 40 4.74 -5.71 -3.55
C ASP A 40 5.85 -5.70 -2.47
N ALA A 41 6.53 -4.57 -2.26
CA ALA A 41 7.58 -4.45 -1.26
C ALA A 41 7.05 -4.41 0.17
N MET A 42 6.01 -3.58 0.43
CA MET A 42 5.45 -3.41 1.78
C MET A 42 4.78 -4.69 2.27
N THR A 43 4.13 -5.41 1.36
CA THR A 43 3.39 -6.64 1.66
C THR A 43 4.22 -7.90 1.48
N TYR A 44 5.48 -7.80 1.07
CA TYR A 44 6.30 -8.94 0.64
C TYR A 44 5.66 -9.78 -0.49
N ASN A 45 4.76 -9.17 -1.26
CA ASN A 45 3.92 -9.83 -2.26
C ASN A 45 3.04 -10.96 -1.65
N GLU A 46 2.61 -10.77 -0.39
CA GLU A 46 1.77 -11.69 0.37
C GLU A 46 0.42 -11.06 0.67
N PHE A 47 -0.32 -10.77 -0.39
CA PHE A 47 -1.67 -10.22 -0.30
C PHE A 47 -2.61 -10.96 -1.25
N PHE A 48 -3.88 -11.11 -0.85
CA PHE A 48 -4.85 -11.94 -1.56
C PHE A 48 -6.20 -11.24 -1.67
N ASP A 49 -6.80 -11.22 -2.86
CA ASP A 49 -8.12 -10.63 -3.06
C ASP A 49 -9.15 -11.28 -2.13
N CYS A 50 -9.92 -10.45 -1.45
CA CYS A 50 -10.90 -10.87 -0.47
C CYS A 50 -12.18 -10.01 -0.51
N GLY A 51 -12.60 -9.54 -1.69
CA GLY A 51 -13.67 -8.54 -1.83
C GLY A 51 -14.98 -8.81 -1.07
N ASN A 52 -15.28 -10.05 -0.72
CA ASN A 52 -16.49 -10.42 0.03
C ASN A 52 -16.32 -10.44 1.57
N VAL A 53 -15.10 -10.35 2.10
CA VAL A 53 -14.82 -10.54 3.54
C VAL A 53 -15.48 -9.47 4.41
N PHE A 54 -15.64 -8.25 3.87
CA PHE A 54 -16.29 -7.14 4.56
C PHE A 54 -17.76 -7.38 4.89
N ASN A 55 -18.43 -8.27 4.16
CA ASN A 55 -19.84 -8.57 4.38
C ASN A 55 -20.07 -9.64 5.46
N VAL A 56 -19.00 -10.19 6.04
CA VAL A 56 -19.08 -11.29 7.01
C VAL A 56 -19.30 -10.78 8.44
N VAL A 57 -18.72 -9.61 8.76
CA VAL A 57 -18.76 -8.98 10.09
C VAL A 57 -18.82 -7.46 9.95
N ASP A 58 -19.20 -6.77 11.02
CA ASP A 58 -19.46 -5.34 11.10
C ASP A 58 -18.48 -4.58 12.02
N ASP A 59 -17.40 -5.23 12.47
CA ASP A 59 -16.44 -4.71 13.46
C ASP A 59 -15.11 -4.26 12.84
N TRP A 60 -15.13 -3.84 11.58
CA TRP A 60 -13.92 -3.37 10.89
C TRP A 60 -13.51 -2.00 11.41
N GLU A 61 -12.30 -1.90 11.94
CA GLU A 61 -11.67 -0.67 12.39
C GLU A 61 -10.56 -0.27 11.42
N CYS A 62 -10.54 0.98 10.97
CA CYS A 62 -9.42 1.54 10.21
C CYS A 62 -8.23 1.78 11.17
N ILE A 63 -7.13 1.06 10.96
CA ILE A 63 -5.96 1.08 11.87
C ILE A 63 -4.74 1.80 11.28
N THR A 64 -4.84 2.28 10.05
CA THR A 64 -3.77 3.00 9.32
C THR A 64 -4.36 3.71 8.12
N GLY A 65 -3.71 4.79 7.69
CA GLY A 65 -4.28 5.72 6.74
C GLY A 65 -5.48 6.46 7.34
N ASN A 66 -6.31 7.03 6.46
CA ASN A 66 -7.58 7.63 6.84
C ASN A 66 -8.61 7.24 5.78
N ASP A 67 -9.69 6.56 6.20
CA ASP A 67 -10.79 6.17 5.35
C ASP A 67 -11.91 7.23 5.30
N TYR A 68 -11.75 8.34 6.02
CA TYR A 68 -12.70 9.44 6.08
C TYR A 68 -12.04 10.79 5.76
N ASP A 69 -12.58 11.52 4.80
CA ASP A 69 -12.09 12.84 4.43
C ASP A 69 -12.86 13.92 5.22
N ASP A 70 -12.19 14.55 6.20
CA ASP A 70 -12.76 15.61 7.04
C ASP A 70 -13.16 16.87 6.23
N GLU A 71 -12.57 17.10 5.07
CA GLU A 71 -12.86 18.28 4.23
C GLU A 71 -14.17 18.10 3.46
N THR A 72 -14.44 16.88 2.98
CA THR A 72 -15.65 16.56 2.21
C THR A 72 -16.78 15.98 3.07
N GLY A 73 -16.43 15.40 4.22
CA GLY A 73 -17.35 14.69 5.09
C GLY A 73 -17.77 13.30 4.57
N GLU A 74 -16.97 12.72 3.68
CA GLU A 74 -17.27 11.44 3.01
C GLU A 74 -16.17 10.41 3.29
N TYR A 75 -16.56 9.13 3.26
CA TYR A 75 -15.59 8.04 3.30
C TYR A 75 -14.94 7.86 1.93
N TYR A 76 -13.65 7.55 1.89
CA TYR A 76 -12.97 7.21 0.66
C TYR A 76 -13.57 5.93 0.06
N GLU A 77 -13.79 5.95 -1.26
CA GLU A 77 -14.27 4.78 -1.98
C GLU A 77 -13.15 3.73 -2.08
N ILE A 78 -13.40 2.54 -1.53
CA ILE A 78 -12.50 1.39 -1.64
C ILE A 78 -12.97 0.49 -2.79
N PHE A 79 -12.10 0.30 -3.78
CA PHE A 79 -12.40 -0.48 -4.98
C PHE A 79 -11.99 -1.95 -4.85
N CYS A 80 -10.96 -2.24 -4.07
CA CYS A 80 -10.45 -3.60 -3.88
C CYS A 80 -10.02 -3.82 -2.43
N TYR A 81 -10.22 -5.04 -1.96
CA TYR A 81 -9.88 -5.46 -0.60
C TYR A 81 -8.93 -6.65 -0.65
N TYR A 82 -7.81 -6.56 0.06
CA TYR A 82 -6.79 -7.61 0.09
C TYR A 82 -6.45 -8.03 1.51
N LEU A 83 -6.50 -9.33 1.80
CA LEU A 83 -5.96 -9.87 3.05
C LEU A 83 -4.45 -9.65 3.08
N VAL A 84 -3.94 -9.18 4.21
CA VAL A 84 -2.51 -8.94 4.43
C VAL A 84 -2.08 -9.50 5.78
N SER A 85 -0.79 -9.82 5.91
CA SER A 85 -0.23 -10.28 7.18
C SER A 85 0.07 -9.12 8.14
N ALA A 86 0.11 -9.38 9.45
CA ALA A 86 0.47 -8.37 10.45
C ALA A 86 1.81 -7.65 10.15
N ARG A 87 2.81 -8.38 9.66
CA ARG A 87 4.09 -7.80 9.25
C ARG A 87 3.99 -6.85 8.06
N ALA A 88 3.06 -7.10 7.14
CA ALA A 88 2.79 -6.19 6.03
C ALA A 88 2.14 -4.91 6.56
N VAL A 89 1.22 -5.03 7.52
CA VAL A 89 0.59 -3.89 8.19
C VAL A 89 1.62 -3.01 8.89
N GLU A 90 2.58 -3.60 9.61
CA GLU A 90 3.67 -2.83 10.23
C GLU A 90 4.45 -1.99 9.21
N ASN A 91 4.70 -2.51 8.01
CA ASN A 91 5.37 -1.77 6.95
C ASN A 91 4.48 -0.68 6.35
N LEU A 92 3.22 -1.00 6.04
CA LEU A 92 2.26 -0.03 5.50
C LEU A 92 2.12 1.15 6.48
N GLN A 93 1.80 0.89 7.76
CA GLN A 93 1.74 1.91 8.82
C GLN A 93 3.01 2.75 8.94
N LYS A 94 4.18 2.12 8.78
CA LYS A 94 5.45 2.79 9.00
C LYS A 94 5.88 3.63 7.80
N TYR A 95 5.46 3.31 6.58
CA TYR A 95 6.06 3.86 5.38
C TYR A 95 5.07 4.52 4.43
N THR A 96 3.78 4.27 4.59
CA THR A 96 2.71 4.77 3.72
C THR A 96 1.52 5.24 4.55
N ASP A 97 0.57 5.90 3.88
CA ASP A 97 -0.73 6.27 4.44
C ASP A 97 -1.86 5.41 3.83
N GLU A 98 -1.52 4.20 3.40
CA GLU A 98 -2.50 3.25 2.86
C GLU A 98 -3.51 2.84 3.92
N ILE A 99 -4.76 2.60 3.50
CA ILE A 99 -5.86 2.23 4.38
C ILE A 99 -5.79 0.73 4.68
N VAL A 100 -5.70 0.36 5.95
CA VAL A 100 -5.86 -1.04 6.39
C VAL A 100 -6.87 -1.10 7.52
N PHE A 101 -7.79 -2.06 7.39
CA PHE A 101 -8.80 -2.37 8.36
C PHE A 101 -8.41 -3.61 9.17
N TYR A 102 -8.86 -3.68 10.42
CA TYR A 102 -8.74 -4.86 11.28
C TYR A 102 -10.13 -5.25 11.81
N SER A 103 -10.39 -6.55 11.90
CA SER A 103 -11.58 -7.09 12.59
C SER A 103 -11.11 -7.94 13.76
N GLU A 104 -11.59 -7.62 14.97
CA GLU A 104 -11.31 -8.40 16.18
C GLU A 104 -11.99 -9.78 16.11
N LYS A 105 -13.22 -9.85 15.56
CA LYS A 105 -14.00 -11.09 15.42
C LYS A 105 -13.33 -12.10 14.50
N LEU A 106 -12.69 -11.64 13.43
CA LEU A 106 -12.03 -12.50 12.45
C LEU A 106 -10.52 -12.66 12.70
N ASP A 107 -9.92 -11.74 13.46
CA ASP A 107 -8.48 -11.61 13.63
C ASP A 107 -7.74 -11.50 12.28
N LEU A 108 -8.25 -10.62 11.41
CA LEU A 108 -7.75 -10.42 10.05
C LEU A 108 -7.47 -8.95 9.77
N TYR A 109 -6.43 -8.72 8.97
CA TYR A 109 -6.11 -7.41 8.40
C TYR A 109 -6.49 -7.37 6.92
N VAL A 110 -7.14 -6.27 6.51
CA VAL A 110 -7.55 -6.07 5.12
C VAL A 110 -7.08 -4.71 4.63
N PHE A 111 -6.22 -4.72 3.62
CA PHE A 111 -5.75 -3.55 2.89
C PHE A 111 -6.83 -3.12 1.88
N GLY A 112 -7.27 -1.87 1.98
CA GLY A 112 -8.25 -1.25 1.09
C GLY A 112 -7.59 -0.33 0.07
N VAL A 113 -7.86 -0.55 -1.21
CA VAL A 113 -7.29 0.24 -2.32
C VAL A 113 -8.29 1.27 -2.83
N THR A 114 -7.90 2.54 -2.83
CA THR A 114 -8.69 3.69 -3.31
C THR A 114 -8.43 4.03 -4.79
N HIS A 115 -7.56 3.28 -5.46
CA HIS A 115 -7.24 3.49 -6.88
C HIS A 115 -8.03 2.57 -7.81
N TRP A 116 -8.67 3.13 -8.83
CA TRP A 116 -9.41 2.41 -9.87
C TRP A 116 -8.89 2.68 -11.28
N GLY A 117 -8.99 1.67 -12.16
CA GLY A 117 -8.73 1.81 -13.59
C GLY A 117 -7.31 1.46 -14.01
N THR A 118 -6.37 2.40 -13.94
CA THR A 118 -4.99 2.23 -14.46
C THR A 118 -4.24 1.14 -13.69
N SER A 119 -3.50 0.28 -14.41
CA SER A 119 -2.64 -0.74 -13.80
C SER A 119 -1.66 -0.10 -12.81
N TRP A 120 -1.47 -0.73 -11.65
CA TRP A 120 -0.71 -0.17 -10.52
C TRP A 120 0.76 0.10 -10.85
N ASP A 121 1.34 -0.60 -11.83
CA ASP A 121 2.71 -0.38 -12.31
C ASP A 121 2.86 0.85 -13.22
N TYR A 122 1.75 1.52 -13.55
CA TYR A 122 1.70 2.80 -14.26
C TYR A 122 1.20 3.96 -13.39
N VAL A 123 1.03 3.74 -12.08
CA VAL A 123 0.58 4.76 -11.12
C VAL A 123 1.77 5.18 -10.27
N LEU A 124 2.31 6.36 -10.53
CA LEU A 124 3.44 6.88 -9.75
C LEU A 124 2.99 7.38 -8.38
N THR A 125 3.75 7.01 -7.35
CA THR A 125 3.62 7.54 -5.99
C THR A 125 4.47 8.80 -5.83
N GLY A 126 4.30 9.50 -4.70
CA GLY A 126 5.18 10.60 -4.28
C GLY A 126 6.61 10.17 -3.90
N TYR A 127 6.93 8.87 -3.93
CA TYR A 127 8.19 8.35 -3.40
C TYR A 127 9.30 8.38 -4.44
N GLU A 128 10.31 9.21 -4.19
CA GLU A 128 11.37 9.51 -5.14
C GLU A 128 12.45 8.41 -5.15
N ILE A 129 12.87 7.98 -6.33
CA ILE A 129 14.02 7.09 -6.53
C ILE A 129 15.26 7.97 -6.71
N VAL A 130 16.19 7.89 -5.75
CA VAL A 130 17.38 8.76 -5.69
C VAL A 130 18.66 7.96 -5.89
N GLY A 131 19.49 8.43 -6.81
CA GLY A 131 20.79 7.86 -7.17
C GLY A 131 20.90 7.59 -8.67
N GLU A 132 22.10 7.18 -9.10
CA GLU A 132 22.37 6.57 -10.41
C GLU A 132 22.22 5.05 -10.35
#